data_AF-A0A365R3H3-F1
#
_entry.id   AF-A0A365R3H3-F1
#
_cell.length_a   1.000
_cell.length_b   1.000
_cell.length_c   1.000
_cell.angle_alpha   90.00
_cell.angle_beta   90.00
_cell.angle_gamma   90.00
#
_symmetry.space_group_name_H-M   'P 1'
#
loop_
_entity.id
_entity.type
_entity.pdbx_description
1 polymer ?
#
loop_
_entity_poly.entity_id
_entity_poly.type
_entity_poly.pdbx_seq_one_letter_code
_entity_poly.pdbx_strand_id
1 'polypeptide(L)'
;MTQPLSIKMIQEHGKPVVLVSIERGAAVLDPEDVDAVIQYLSLLRASMQPAVPEMPPRAQQFVTEMDPCWYAERHPLYGGAVLLLRHTGLGWASFALPPRSLERLHGSLTQLLEDEQMVVSLPN
;
A
#
# COMPACT_ATOMS: atom_id res chain seq x y z
N MET A 1 3.72 -27.96 -11.29
CA MET A 1 4.92 -27.21 -10.84
C MET A 1 4.73 -26.93 -9.36
N THR A 2 5.57 -27.47 -8.49
CA THR A 2 5.54 -27.18 -7.05
C THR A 2 6.02 -25.76 -6.83
N GLN A 3 5.21 -24.90 -6.22
CA GLN A 3 5.68 -23.60 -5.76
C GLN A 3 6.74 -23.84 -4.67
N PRO A 4 7.99 -23.38 -4.84
CA PRO A 4 9.06 -23.64 -3.88
C PRO A 4 8.88 -22.89 -2.55
N LEU A 5 8.02 -21.86 -2.53
CA LEU A 5 7.66 -21.04 -1.38
C LEU A 5 6.17 -21.21 -1.07
N SER A 6 5.83 -21.41 0.21
CA SER A 6 4.45 -21.37 0.71
C SER A 6 4.35 -20.44 1.91
N ILE A 7 3.28 -19.65 1.98
CA ILE A 7 2.97 -18.75 3.09
C ILE A 7 1.53 -19.07 3.53
N LYS A 8 1.34 -19.38 4.81
CA LYS A 8 0.02 -19.73 5.36
C LYS A 8 -0.16 -19.13 6.74
N MET A 9 -1.37 -18.65 7.03
CA MET A 9 -1.76 -18.36 8.40
C MET A 9 -2.12 -19.66 9.12
N ILE A 10 -1.56 -19.87 10.32
CA ILE A 10 -1.86 -21.00 11.20
C ILE A 10 -2.20 -20.50 12.60
N GLN A 11 -2.71 -21.39 13.44
CA GLN A 11 -2.95 -21.12 14.86
C GLN A 11 -1.85 -21.78 15.68
N GLU A 12 -1.11 -21.00 16.45
CA GLU A 12 -0.11 -21.50 17.40
C GLU A 12 -0.45 -20.98 18.79
N HIS A 13 -0.69 -21.89 19.74
CA HIS A 13 -1.14 -21.55 21.10
C HIS A 13 -2.35 -20.59 21.14
N GLY A 14 -3.25 -20.69 20.15
CA GLY A 14 -4.45 -19.84 20.06
C GLY A 14 -4.22 -18.43 19.50
N LYS A 15 -3.01 -18.14 18.99
CA LYS A 15 -2.70 -16.89 18.30
C LYS A 15 -2.50 -17.14 16.80
N PRO A 16 -2.97 -16.22 15.92
CA PRO A 16 -2.67 -16.31 14.50
C PRO A 16 -1.19 -15.98 14.26
N VAL A 17 -0.48 -16.86 13.57
CA VAL A 17 0.91 -16.69 13.14
C VAL A 17 1.06 -17.08 11.68
N VAL A 18 2.14 -16.66 11.02
CA VAL A 18 2.43 -16.96 9.62
C VAL A 18 3.51 -18.02 9.52
N LEU A 19 3.21 -19.16 8.89
CA LEU A 19 4.19 -20.15 8.51
C LEU A 19 4.68 -19.87 7.09
N VAL A 20 5.97 -19.56 6.98
CA VAL A 20 6.69 -19.46 5.71
C VAL A 20 7.50 -20.73 5.51
N SER A 21 7.39 -21.38 4.37
CA SER A 21 8.09 -22.62 4.06
C SER A 21 8.77 -22.52 2.69
N ILE A 22 10.07 -22.84 2.64
CA ILE A 22 10.89 -22.86 1.43
C ILE A 22 11.65 -24.18 1.38
N GLU A 23 11.38 -25.00 0.37
CA GLU A 23 11.97 -26.34 0.22
C GLU A 23 11.92 -27.19 1.51
N ARG A 24 13.05 -27.32 2.22
CA ARG A 24 13.18 -28.09 3.48
C ARG A 24 13.18 -27.21 4.74
N GLY A 25 13.16 -25.88 4.58
CA GLY A 25 13.16 -24.91 5.68
C GLY A 25 11.78 -24.32 5.93
N ALA A 26 11.50 -23.97 7.18
CA ALA A 26 10.32 -23.21 7.56
C ALA A 26 10.62 -22.24 8.70
N ALA A 27 9.89 -21.13 8.73
CA ALA A 27 9.90 -20.15 9.80
C ALA A 27 8.46 -19.83 10.20
N VAL A 28 8.21 -19.75 11.50
CA VAL A 28 6.97 -19.20 12.06
C VAL A 28 7.24 -17.75 12.42
N LEU A 29 6.39 -16.86 11.93
CA LEU A 29 6.48 -15.42 12.12
C LEU A 29 5.26 -14.98 12.91
N ASP A 30 5.49 -14.29 14.02
CA ASP A 30 4.42 -13.58 14.73
C ASP A 30 4.06 -12.27 13.99
N PRO A 31 3.04 -11.50 14.44
CA PRO A 31 2.68 -10.25 13.78
C PRO A 31 3.82 -9.23 13.67
N GLU A 32 4.69 -9.12 14.66
CA GLU A 32 5.82 -8.17 14.67
C GLU A 32 6.88 -8.58 13.64
N ASP A 33 7.17 -9.88 13.55
CA ASP A 33 8.04 -10.45 12.53
C ASP A 33 7.47 -10.23 11.12
N VAL A 34 6.15 -10.39 10.94
CA VAL A 34 5.48 -10.15 9.65
C VAL A 34 5.61 -8.69 9.24
N ASP A 35 5.39 -7.75 10.16
CA ASP A 35 5.56 -6.31 9.89
C ASP A 35 7.00 -6.00 9.47
N ALA A 36 7.99 -6.55 10.17
CA ALA A 36 9.41 -6.37 9.85
C ALA A 36 9.75 -6.96 8.46
N VAL A 37 9.21 -8.14 8.13
CA VAL A 37 9.40 -8.77 6.82
C VAL A 37 8.77 -7.94 5.70
N ILE A 38 7.54 -7.44 5.88
CA ILE A 38 6.88 -6.57 4.88
C ILE A 38 7.73 -5.33 4.65
N GLN A 39 8.17 -4.67 5.73
CA GLN A 39 9.00 -3.47 5.62
C GLN A 39 10.30 -3.75 4.88
N TYR A 40 11.03 -4.81 5.25
CA TYR A 40 12.32 -5.12 4.63
C TYR A 40 12.18 -5.58 3.17
N LEU A 41 11.18 -6.41 2.87
CA LEU A 41 10.89 -6.83 1.50
C LEU A 41 10.45 -5.65 0.63
N SER A 42 9.76 -4.64 1.18
CA SER A 42 9.40 -3.44 0.43
C SER A 42 10.65 -2.68 -0.06
N LEU A 43 11.67 -2.57 0.80
CA LEU A 43 12.94 -1.92 0.49
C LEU A 43 13.71 -2.71 -0.58
N LEU A 44 13.80 -4.04 -0.40
CA LEU A 44 14.44 -4.91 -1.39
C LEU A 44 13.72 -4.83 -2.73
N ARG A 45 12.38 -4.94 -2.74
CA ARG A 45 11.58 -4.90 -3.96
C ARG A 45 11.80 -3.62 -4.75
N ALA A 46 11.97 -2.47 -4.09
CA ALA A 46 12.24 -1.19 -4.75
C ALA A 46 13.55 -1.19 -5.57
N SER A 47 14.54 -1.99 -5.17
CA SER A 47 15.84 -2.13 -5.89
C SER A 47 15.85 -3.22 -6.97
N MET A 48 14.84 -4.10 -7.00
CA MET A 48 14.83 -5.27 -7.87
C MET A 48 14.35 -4.96 -9.28
N GLN A 49 14.85 -5.74 -10.24
CA GLN A 49 14.35 -5.77 -11.61
C GLN A 49 13.40 -6.96 -11.84
N PRO A 50 12.36 -6.79 -12.69
CA PRO A 50 11.95 -5.53 -13.32
C PRO A 50 11.44 -4.52 -12.28
N ALA A 51 11.70 -3.24 -12.52
CA ALA A 51 11.20 -2.15 -11.68
C ALA A 51 9.67 -2.23 -11.53
N VAL A 52 9.15 -1.68 -10.42
CA VAL A 52 7.70 -1.52 -10.27
C VAL A 52 7.21 -0.59 -11.38
N PRO A 53 6.21 -0.97 -12.18
CA PRO A 53 5.71 -0.12 -13.26
C PRO A 53 5.28 1.26 -12.75
N GLU A 54 5.65 2.33 -13.47
CA GLU A 54 5.27 3.70 -13.12
C GLU A 54 3.76 3.96 -13.26
N MET A 55 3.09 3.17 -14.11
CA MET A 55 1.64 3.22 -14.31
C MET A 55 0.99 1.94 -13.76
N PRO A 56 -0.14 2.05 -13.05
CA PRO A 56 -0.91 0.88 -12.61
C PRO A 56 -1.27 -0.02 -13.81
N PRO A 57 -0.98 -1.33 -13.77
CA PRO A 57 -1.36 -2.24 -14.83
C PRO A 57 -2.88 -2.30 -14.99
N ARG A 58 -3.40 -2.04 -16.20
CA ARG A 58 -4.84 -1.97 -16.48
C ARG A 58 -5.60 -3.28 -16.20
N ALA A 59 -4.92 -4.42 -16.33
CA ALA A 59 -5.51 -5.74 -16.13
C ALA A 59 -5.46 -6.22 -14.67
N GLN A 60 -4.79 -5.47 -13.77
CA GLN A 60 -4.64 -5.87 -12.39
C GLN A 60 -5.81 -5.35 -11.55
N GLN A 61 -6.45 -6.27 -10.82
CA GLN A 61 -7.37 -5.90 -9.74
C GLN A 61 -6.55 -5.57 -8.50
N PHE A 62 -6.75 -4.37 -7.97
CA PHE A 62 -6.18 -3.96 -6.70
C PHE A 62 -7.19 -4.24 -5.60
N VAL A 63 -6.73 -4.76 -4.46
CA VAL A 63 -7.54 -4.76 -3.24
C VAL A 63 -7.60 -3.31 -2.78
N THR A 64 -8.80 -2.73 -2.80
CA THR A 64 -9.03 -1.34 -2.40
C THR A 64 -9.52 -1.31 -0.96
N GLU A 65 -8.82 -0.57 -0.12
CA GLU A 65 -9.30 -0.22 1.22
C GLU A 65 -10.40 0.83 1.11
N MET A 66 -11.53 0.57 1.76
CA MET A 66 -12.63 1.53 1.84
C MET A 66 -12.36 2.51 2.98
N ASP A 67 -12.39 3.80 2.68
CA ASP A 67 -12.17 4.91 3.63
C ASP A 67 -10.92 4.71 4.52
N PRO A 68 -9.73 4.57 3.93
CA PRO A 68 -8.51 4.37 4.70
C PRO A 68 -8.18 5.62 5.53
N CYS A 69 -7.68 5.40 6.75
CA CYS A 69 -7.13 6.51 7.54
C CYS A 69 -5.95 7.15 6.80
N TRP A 70 -5.90 8.48 6.80
CA TRP A 70 -4.82 9.26 6.22
C TRP A 70 -4.41 10.43 7.13
N TYR A 71 -3.18 10.87 6.99
CA TYR A 71 -2.64 12.05 7.66
C TYR A 71 -1.83 12.87 6.66
N ALA A 72 -1.96 14.19 6.69
CA ALA A 72 -1.17 15.08 5.86
C ALA A 72 -0.59 16.22 6.69
N GLU A 73 0.70 16.48 6.50
CA GLU A 73 1.40 17.58 7.15
C GLU A 73 2.30 18.33 6.16
N ARG A 74 2.68 19.56 6.50
CA ARG A 74 3.58 20.35 5.64
C ARG A 74 5.01 19.83 5.79
N HIS A 75 5.71 19.63 4.68
CA HIS A 75 7.12 19.25 4.75
C HIS A 75 7.97 20.39 5.36
N PRO A 76 8.78 20.14 6.40
CA PRO A 76 9.43 21.19 7.19
C PRO A 76 10.54 21.98 6.48
N LEU A 77 11.08 21.48 5.36
CA LEU A 77 12.29 22.02 4.72
C LEU A 77 12.06 22.64 3.34
N TYR A 78 11.12 22.13 2.54
CA TYR A 78 11.03 22.49 1.12
C TYR A 78 9.61 22.90 0.66
N GLY A 79 8.67 23.04 1.59
CA GLY A 79 7.24 23.23 1.25
C GLY A 79 6.61 21.96 0.65
N GLY A 80 5.34 22.06 0.23
CA GLY A 80 4.56 20.87 -0.14
C GLY A 80 4.06 20.10 1.08
N ALA A 81 3.71 18.83 0.91
CA ALA A 81 3.12 17.99 1.95
C ALA A 81 3.80 16.63 2.07
N VAL A 82 3.76 16.05 3.26
CA VAL A 82 3.98 14.63 3.50
C VAL A 82 2.60 14.01 3.72
N LEU A 83 2.22 13.06 2.86
CA LEU A 83 0.96 12.33 2.93
C LEU A 83 1.23 10.91 3.44
N LEU A 84 0.59 10.54 4.53
CA LEU A 84 0.61 9.19 5.08
C LEU A 84 -0.74 8.53 4.81
N LEU A 85 -0.71 7.34 4.23
CA LEU A 85 -1.89 6.51 3.96
C LEU A 85 -1.73 5.17 4.69
N ARG A 86 -2.78 4.77 5.42
CA ARG A 86 -2.82 3.47 6.10
C ARG A 86 -3.42 2.41 5.21
N HIS A 87 -2.78 1.24 5.14
CA HIS A 87 -3.33 0.01 4.58
C HIS A 87 -3.37 -1.07 5.68
N THR A 88 -4.45 -1.84 5.78
CA THR A 88 -4.64 -2.75 6.93
C THR A 88 -3.63 -3.89 6.98
N GLY A 89 -3.12 -4.31 5.82
CA GLY A 89 -2.10 -5.36 5.71
C GLY A 89 -0.68 -4.90 5.36
N LEU A 90 -0.44 -3.60 5.09
CA LEU A 90 0.90 -3.09 4.72
C LEU A 90 1.41 -2.03 5.70
N GLY A 91 0.59 -1.61 6.66
CA GLY A 91 0.91 -0.54 7.60
C GLY A 91 0.76 0.85 6.98
N TRP A 92 1.58 1.80 7.45
CA TRP A 92 1.57 3.18 6.99
C TRP A 92 2.63 3.40 5.90
N ALA A 93 2.21 3.99 4.78
CA ALA A 93 3.11 4.42 3.72
C ALA A 93 3.16 5.95 3.66
N SER A 94 4.37 6.52 3.61
CA SER A 94 4.61 7.95 3.57
C SER A 94 5.06 8.40 2.19
N PHE A 95 4.44 9.46 1.67
CA PHE A 95 4.71 10.03 0.36
C PHE A 95 5.02 11.51 0.49
N ALA A 96 6.22 11.91 0.10
CA ALA A 96 6.58 13.31 -0.03
C ALA A 96 6.01 13.86 -1.35
N LEU A 97 5.21 14.92 -1.25
CA LEU A 97 4.59 15.62 -2.36
C LEU A 97 5.17 17.04 -2.44
N PRO A 98 6.17 17.27 -3.32
CA PRO A 98 6.63 18.62 -3.63
C PRO A 98 5.49 19.51 -4.13
N PRO A 99 5.60 20.85 -4.06
CA PRO A 99 4.51 21.77 -4.36
C PRO A 99 3.77 21.49 -5.68
N ARG A 100 4.50 21.28 -6.79
CA ARG A 100 3.89 20.98 -8.10
C ARG A 100 3.13 19.65 -8.10
N SER A 101 3.62 18.64 -7.40
CA SER A 101 2.95 17.34 -7.28
C SER A 101 1.69 17.45 -6.42
N LEU A 102 1.75 18.25 -5.35
CA LEU A 102 0.62 18.53 -4.48
C LEU A 102 -0.49 19.32 -5.22
N GLU A 103 -0.13 20.33 -6.00
CA GLU A 103 -1.07 21.07 -6.86
C GLU A 103 -1.77 20.15 -7.86
N ARG A 104 -1.00 19.24 -8.50
CA ARG A 104 -1.57 18.25 -9.43
C ARG A 104 -2.52 17.29 -8.73
N LEU A 105 -2.15 16.78 -7.55
CA LEU A 105 -3.01 15.91 -6.75
C LEU A 105 -4.32 16.63 -6.37
N HIS A 106 -4.21 17.86 -5.86
CA HIS A 106 -5.36 18.68 -5.51
C HIS A 106 -6.31 18.86 -6.71
N GLY A 107 -5.78 19.29 -7.87
CA GLY A 107 -6.59 19.46 -9.08
C GLY A 107 -7.29 18.17 -9.52
N SER A 108 -6.61 17.02 -9.46
CA SER A 108 -7.23 15.73 -9.79
C SER A 108 -8.34 15.33 -8.83
N LEU A 109 -8.17 15.57 -7.52
CA LEU A 109 -9.21 15.27 -6.53
C LEU A 109 -10.42 16.21 -6.67
N THR A 110 -10.18 17.50 -6.94
CA THR A 110 -11.26 18.47 -7.19
C THR A 110 -12.10 18.06 -8.39
N GLN A 111 -11.46 17.69 -9.51
CA GLN A 111 -12.18 17.24 -10.71
C GLN A 111 -13.07 16.03 -10.44
N LEU A 112 -12.57 15.04 -9.68
CA LEU A 112 -13.35 13.84 -9.33
C LEU A 112 -14.59 14.17 -8.51
N LEU A 113 -14.48 15.12 -7.57
CA LEU A 113 -15.62 15.57 -6.76
C LEU A 113 -16.65 16.35 -7.60
N GLU A 114 -16.19 17.17 -8.53
CA GLU A 114 -17.06 17.92 -9.45
C GLU A 114 -17.80 16.96 -10.40
N ASP A 115 -17.11 15.93 -10.91
CA ASP A 115 -17.70 14.90 -11.76
C ASP A 115 -18.79 14.10 -11.01
N GLU A 116 -18.54 13.76 -9.74
CA GLU A 116 -19.53 13.08 -8.88
C GLU A 116 -20.77 13.95 -8.66
N GLN A 117 -20.60 15.24 -8.38
CA GLN A 117 -21.71 16.18 -8.20
C GLN A 117 -22.54 16.37 -9.48
N MET A 118 -21.90 16.38 -10.64
CA MET A 118 -22.60 16.45 -11.94
C MET A 118 -23.44 15.19 -12.20
N VAL A 119 -22.92 14.00 -11.89
CA VAL A 119 -23.68 12.74 -12.01
C VAL A 119 -24.91 12.75 -11.12
N VAL A 120 -24.78 13.24 -9.88
CA VAL A 120 -25.90 13.34 -8.93
C VAL A 120 -26.95 14.39 -9.35
N SER A 121 -26.57 15.38 -10.15
CA SER A 121 -27.44 16.50 -10.56
C SER A 121 -28.27 16.23 -11.81
N LEU A 122 -28.07 15.11 -12.51
CA LEU A 122 -28.87 14.73 -13.67
C LEU A 122 -30.20 14.09 -13.23
N PRO A 123 -31.38 14.57 -13.67
CA PRO A 123 -32.65 13.91 -13.39
C PRO A 123 -32.74 12.57 -14.13
N ASN A 124 -33.28 11.55 -13.45
CA ASN A 124 -33.63 10.25 -14.03
C ASN A 124 -34.59 10.37 -15.22
#